data_AF-A0A0G1UWX4-F1
#
_entry.id   AF-A0A0G1UWX4-F1
#
_cell.length_a   1.000
_cell.length_b   1.000
_cell.length_c   1.000
_cell.angle_alpha   90.00
_cell.angle_beta   90.00
_cell.angle_gamma   90.00
#
_symmetry.space_group_name_H-M   'P 1'
#
loop_
_entity.id
_entity.type
_entity.pdbx_description
1 polymer ?
#
loop_
_entity_poly.entity_id
_entity_poly.type
_entity_poly.pdbx_seq_one_letter_code
_entity_poly.pdbx_strand_id
1 'polypeptide(L)'
;MPVLLEEYRAYLALFDPNDYTTTRRVTTPVSADKARERIKMYRSPFKGWSTYSVDGVFFDEKNKMYEEAVQVVRIMFRFQSSFAPVAEKLGFSDVPRCILVWLITRQGRLASHKMWFESEKRLFIASQPPLSKRKRAFVEQHFTGIAKEANKWIDDRGLFLFGYLVHKFADKVLAEQLFEKEIWATNLFNQNLIVTSRVGNDTNRITQK
;
A
#
# COMPACT_ATOMS: atom_id res chain seq x y z
N MET A 1 -18.68 10.62 -0.60
CA MET A 1 -18.22 10.84 0.80
C MET A 1 -18.90 9.92 1.84
N PRO A 2 -20.21 9.61 1.78
CA PRO A 2 -20.86 8.70 2.74
C PRO A 2 -20.33 7.26 2.70
N VAL A 3 -20.07 6.73 1.49
CA VAL A 3 -19.62 5.35 1.24
C VAL A 3 -18.29 5.05 1.93
N LEU A 4 -17.33 5.96 1.79
CA LEU A 4 -15.99 5.80 2.35
C LEU A 4 -15.99 5.75 3.89
N LEU A 5 -16.86 6.54 4.53
CA LEU A 5 -16.97 6.53 5.99
C LEU A 5 -17.58 5.22 6.49
N GLU A 6 -18.56 4.66 5.79
CA GLU A 6 -19.16 3.37 6.12
C GLU A 6 -18.20 2.19 5.90
N GLU A 7 -17.38 2.22 4.85
CA GLU A 7 -16.33 1.22 4.62
C GLU A 7 -15.27 1.26 5.74
N TYR A 8 -14.83 2.46 6.15
CA TYR A 8 -13.91 2.59 7.29
C TYR A 8 -14.50 2.10 8.61
N ARG A 9 -15.82 2.12 8.77
CA ARG A 9 -16.48 1.53 9.95
C ARG A 9 -16.42 0.00 9.89
N ALA A 10 -16.55 -0.60 8.71
CA ALA A 10 -16.48 -2.06 8.49
C ALA A 10 -15.05 -2.62 8.58
N TYR A 11 -14.04 -1.80 8.31
CA TYR A 11 -12.62 -2.14 8.44
C TYR A 11 -12.15 -2.14 9.90
N LEU A 12 -12.40 -3.25 10.59
CA LEU A 12 -12.18 -3.38 12.04
C LEU A 12 -10.71 -3.21 12.47
N ALA A 13 -9.79 -3.87 11.76
CA ALA A 13 -8.35 -3.87 12.05
C ALA A 13 -7.51 -3.09 11.04
N LEU A 14 -8.12 -2.64 9.95
CA LEU A 14 -7.48 -1.79 8.95
C LEU A 14 -7.68 -0.34 9.40
N PHE A 15 -6.58 0.41 9.46
CA PHE A 15 -6.61 1.83 9.81
C PHE A 15 -7.06 2.13 11.24
N ASP A 16 -6.90 1.18 12.19
CA ASP A 16 -7.09 1.45 13.61
C ASP A 16 -5.77 1.94 14.25
N PRO A 17 -5.66 3.24 14.57
CA PRO A 17 -4.48 3.83 15.20
C PRO A 17 -4.23 3.32 16.62
N ASN A 18 -5.26 2.84 17.32
CA ASN A 18 -5.11 2.25 18.64
C ASN A 18 -4.54 0.84 18.57
N ASP A 19 -4.50 0.22 17.39
CA ASP A 19 -3.96 -1.12 17.22
C ASP A 19 -2.47 -1.20 17.57
N TYR A 20 -1.75 -0.08 17.42
CA TYR A 20 -0.32 0.01 17.71
C TYR A 20 0.00 0.37 19.16
N THR A 21 -0.98 0.87 19.92
CA THR A 21 -0.80 1.37 21.30
C THR A 21 -1.56 0.56 22.34
N THR A 22 -2.68 -0.07 21.96
CA THR A 22 -3.54 -0.83 22.86
C THR A 22 -3.52 -2.31 22.52
N THR A 23 -3.56 -3.15 23.55
CA THR A 23 -3.61 -4.62 23.41
C THR A 23 -5.00 -5.10 22.98
N ARG A 24 -6.02 -4.24 23.09
CA ARG A 24 -7.42 -4.61 22.92
C ARG A 24 -7.83 -4.52 21.45
N ARG A 25 -8.35 -5.63 20.91
CA ARG A 25 -8.90 -5.66 19.56
C ARG A 25 -10.22 -4.91 19.49
N VAL A 26 -10.41 -4.20 18.39
CA VAL A 26 -11.73 -3.75 17.95
C VAL A 26 -12.35 -4.88 17.13
N THR A 27 -13.38 -5.53 17.67
CA THR A 27 -14.11 -6.63 17.04
C THR A 27 -15.47 -6.21 16.51
N THR A 28 -15.87 -4.96 16.75
CA THR A 28 -17.14 -4.39 16.33
C THR A 28 -16.91 -3.15 15.48
N PRO A 29 -17.77 -2.88 14.47
CA PRO A 29 -17.67 -1.67 13.68
C PRO A 29 -17.66 -0.43 14.57
N VAL A 30 -16.80 0.53 14.22
CA VAL A 30 -16.68 1.76 15.00
C VAL A 30 -17.79 2.76 14.64
N SER A 31 -18.03 3.74 15.52
CA SER A 31 -18.94 4.85 15.21
C SER A 31 -18.35 5.76 14.11
N ALA A 32 -19.21 6.54 13.46
CA ALA A 32 -18.81 7.52 12.45
C ALA A 32 -17.78 8.54 12.99
N ASP A 33 -17.97 9.00 14.23
CA ASP A 33 -17.03 9.94 14.88
C ASP A 33 -15.67 9.31 15.10
N LYS A 34 -15.64 8.05 15.57
CA LYS A 34 -14.40 7.31 15.75
C LYS A 34 -13.70 7.07 14.42
N ALA A 35 -14.43 6.74 13.36
CA ALA A 35 -13.86 6.61 12.01
C ALA A 35 -13.23 7.93 11.53
N ARG A 36 -13.85 9.09 11.81
CA ARG A 36 -13.26 10.41 11.51
C ARG A 36 -11.98 10.67 12.32
N GLU A 37 -11.93 10.30 13.59
CA GLU A 37 -10.69 10.38 14.39
C GLU A 37 -9.56 9.52 13.81
N ARG A 38 -9.89 8.31 13.33
CA ARG A 38 -8.93 7.41 12.67
C ARG A 38 -8.33 8.05 11.42
N ILE A 39 -9.17 8.65 10.57
CA ILE A 39 -8.73 9.37 9.36
C ILE A 39 -7.78 10.53 9.72
N LYS A 40 -8.03 11.27 10.81
CA LYS A 40 -7.15 12.37 11.23
C LYS A 40 -5.73 11.93 11.61
N MET A 41 -5.51 10.66 11.93
CA MET A 41 -4.18 10.10 12.24
C MET A 41 -3.40 9.62 11.01
N TYR A 42 -4.01 9.67 9.83
CA TYR A 42 -3.31 9.48 8.59
C TYR A 42 -2.17 10.49 8.46
N ARG A 43 -0.97 9.98 8.20
CA ARG A 43 0.17 10.81 7.82
C ARG A 43 0.58 10.41 6.44
N SER A 44 0.48 11.36 5.50
CA SER A 44 0.73 11.06 4.10
C SER A 44 2.14 10.48 3.89
N PRO A 45 2.27 9.20 3.50
CA PRO A 45 3.56 8.61 3.17
C PRO A 45 3.97 8.95 1.73
N PHE A 46 3.07 9.58 0.96
CA PHE A 46 3.26 9.95 -0.44
C PHE A 46 4.35 11.00 -0.58
N LYS A 47 5.25 10.78 -1.53
CA LYS A 47 6.37 11.67 -1.83
C LYS A 47 6.43 12.13 -3.27
N GLY A 48 5.61 11.56 -4.15
CA GLY A 48 5.57 11.93 -5.56
C GLY A 48 5.08 10.80 -6.42
N TRP A 49 5.10 11.04 -7.72
CA TRP A 49 4.69 10.09 -8.73
C TRP A 49 5.51 10.27 -10.00
N SER A 50 5.52 9.25 -10.84
CA SER A 50 6.08 9.32 -12.19
C SER A 50 5.18 8.57 -13.15
N THR A 51 5.04 9.08 -14.37
CA THR A 51 4.25 8.44 -15.43
C THR A 51 5.12 8.05 -16.60
N TYR A 52 4.74 6.96 -17.25
CA TYR A 52 5.14 6.68 -18.62
C TYR A 52 3.97 6.04 -19.36
N SER A 53 3.92 6.28 -20.66
CA SER A 53 2.93 5.69 -21.54
C SER A 53 3.63 4.72 -22.49
N VAL A 54 2.97 3.61 -22.78
CA VAL A 54 3.42 2.61 -23.75
C VAL A 54 2.25 2.33 -24.68
N ASP A 55 2.45 2.60 -25.96
CA ASP A 55 1.54 2.14 -26.99
C ASP A 55 1.95 0.73 -27.42
N GLY A 56 0.98 -0.14 -27.61
CA GLY A 56 1.17 -1.53 -27.93
C GLY A 56 0.05 -2.08 -28.80
N VAL A 57 0.22 -3.33 -29.20
CA VAL A 57 -0.82 -4.09 -29.88
C VAL A 57 -0.95 -5.46 -29.22
N PHE A 58 -2.17 -5.94 -29.08
CA PHE A 58 -2.45 -7.31 -28.69
C PHE A 58 -3.38 -7.98 -29.71
N PHE A 59 -3.34 -9.31 -29.75
CA PHE A 59 -4.18 -10.11 -30.63
C PHE A 59 -5.17 -10.91 -29.78
N ASP A 60 -6.43 -10.97 -30.20
CA ASP A 60 -7.39 -11.88 -29.57
C ASP A 60 -7.18 -13.33 -30.03
N GLU A 61 -7.96 -14.26 -29.47
CA GLU A 61 -7.95 -15.68 -29.84
C GLU A 61 -8.25 -15.94 -31.33
N LYS A 62 -8.80 -14.94 -32.04
CA LYS A 62 -9.11 -14.99 -33.48
C LYS A 62 -8.04 -14.27 -34.31
N ASN A 63 -6.88 -13.94 -33.74
CA ASN A 63 -5.80 -13.16 -34.36
C ASN A 63 -6.22 -11.76 -34.83
N LYS A 64 -7.30 -11.19 -34.29
CA LYS A 64 -7.64 -9.81 -34.59
C LYS A 64 -6.74 -8.89 -33.75
N MET A 65 -6.07 -7.97 -34.44
CA MET A 65 -5.21 -6.96 -33.82
C MET A 65 -6.05 -5.87 -33.15
N TYR A 66 -5.63 -5.47 -31.95
CA TYR A 66 -6.14 -4.32 -31.22
C TYR A 66 -4.97 -3.44 -30.81
N GLU A 67 -5.11 -2.15 -31.00
CA GLU A 67 -4.20 -1.15 -30.44
C GLU A 67 -4.56 -0.90 -28.97
N GLU A 68 -3.53 -0.76 -28.15
CA GLU A 68 -3.65 -0.47 -26.73
C GLU A 68 -2.72 0.68 -26.37
N ALA A 69 -3.23 1.66 -25.65
CA ALA A 69 -2.42 2.67 -24.98
C ALA A 69 -2.45 2.37 -23.48
N VAL A 70 -1.28 2.07 -22.92
CA VAL A 70 -1.10 1.80 -21.49
C VAL A 70 -0.43 2.98 -20.84
N GLN A 71 -1.08 3.58 -19.85
CA GLN A 71 -0.42 4.54 -18.97
C GLN A 71 -0.08 3.88 -17.64
N VAL A 72 1.20 3.88 -17.30
CA VAL A 72 1.68 3.41 -16.00
C VAL A 72 1.97 4.59 -15.11
N VAL A 73 1.24 4.68 -14.01
CA VAL A 73 1.48 5.65 -12.94
C VAL A 73 2.19 4.93 -11.80
N ARG A 74 3.43 5.34 -11.50
CA ARG A 74 4.17 4.89 -10.30
C ARG A 74 3.98 5.89 -9.19
N ILE A 75 3.54 5.42 -8.04
CA ILE A 75 3.35 6.23 -6.84
C ILE A 75 4.49 5.94 -5.87
N MET A 76 5.15 7.01 -5.41
CA MET A 76 6.34 6.90 -4.57
C MET A 76 6.00 7.16 -3.11
N PHE A 77 6.43 6.23 -2.25
CA PHE A 77 6.31 6.35 -0.80
C PHE A 77 7.67 6.18 -0.15
N ARG A 78 7.92 6.93 0.93
CA ARG A 78 9.16 6.82 1.69
C ARG A 78 8.87 6.48 3.14
N PHE A 79 9.43 5.37 3.61
CA PHE A 79 9.43 5.04 5.03
C PHE A 79 10.53 5.85 5.73
N GLN A 80 10.18 6.46 6.86
CA GLN A 80 11.11 7.17 7.73
C GLN A 80 10.85 6.70 9.16
N SER A 81 11.81 5.98 9.72
CA SER A 81 11.72 5.49 11.10
C SER A 81 12.35 6.50 12.07
N SER A 82 11.73 6.69 13.24
CA SER A 82 12.33 7.51 14.31
C SER A 82 13.63 6.90 14.85
N PHE A 83 13.85 5.61 14.62
CA PHE A 83 15.05 4.89 15.02
C PHE A 83 16.22 5.06 14.04
N ALA A 84 16.00 5.66 12.86
CA ALA A 84 17.04 5.82 11.84
C ALA A 84 18.30 6.56 12.33
N PRO A 85 18.20 7.70 13.07
CA PRO A 85 19.39 8.39 13.55
C PRO A 85 20.22 7.58 14.55
N VAL A 86 19.57 6.78 15.40
CA VAL A 86 20.26 5.93 16.38
C VAL A 86 20.89 4.72 15.69
N ALA A 87 20.18 4.11 14.76
CA ALA A 87 20.70 3.02 13.94
C ALA A 87 21.93 3.46 13.15
N GLU A 88 21.90 4.65 12.55
CA GLU A 88 23.01 5.22 11.79
C GLU A 88 24.26 5.46 12.65
N LYS A 89 24.09 6.10 13.82
CA LYS A 89 25.19 6.30 14.78
C LYS A 89 25.87 5.01 15.22
N LEU A 90 25.14 3.90 15.24
CA LEU A 90 25.66 2.59 15.64
C LEU A 90 26.12 1.71 14.46
N GLY A 91 26.01 2.19 13.22
CA GLY A 91 26.34 1.42 12.02
C GLY A 91 25.33 0.31 11.69
N PHE A 92 24.08 0.44 12.15
CA PHE A 92 22.98 -0.53 11.98
C PHE A 92 21.83 0.02 11.11
N SER A 93 22.11 0.95 10.20
CA SER A 93 21.12 1.63 9.34
C SER A 93 20.27 0.67 8.49
N ASP A 94 20.73 -0.56 8.29
CA ASP A 94 20.01 -1.59 7.55
C ASP A 94 18.88 -2.22 8.37
N VAL A 95 18.94 -2.21 9.70
CA VAL A 95 17.96 -2.88 10.58
C VAL A 95 16.52 -2.39 10.34
N PRO A 96 16.22 -1.07 10.32
CA PRO A 96 14.87 -0.61 10.03
C PRO A 96 14.36 -1.05 8.66
N ARG A 97 15.24 -1.12 7.65
CA ARG A 97 14.91 -1.58 6.30
C ARG A 97 14.63 -3.08 6.27
N CYS A 98 15.43 -3.89 6.94
CA CYS A 98 15.22 -5.34 7.04
C CYS A 98 13.90 -5.66 7.74
N ILE A 99 13.59 -4.96 8.84
CA ILE A 99 12.30 -5.11 9.55
C ILE A 99 11.16 -4.69 8.64
N LEU A 100 11.26 -3.55 7.94
CA LEU A 100 10.23 -3.14 6.98
C LEU A 100 9.98 -4.23 5.94
N VAL A 101 11.02 -4.75 5.28
CA VAL A 101 10.90 -5.82 4.27
C VAL A 101 10.30 -7.09 4.86
N TRP A 102 10.70 -7.49 6.07
CA TRP A 102 10.14 -8.65 6.78
C TRP A 102 8.62 -8.55 6.96
N LEU A 103 8.14 -7.39 7.37
CA LEU A 103 6.71 -7.15 7.61
C LEU A 103 5.91 -7.16 6.31
N ILE A 104 6.52 -6.58 5.29
CA ILE A 104 6.03 -6.48 3.92
C ILE A 104 5.81 -7.87 3.31
N THR A 105 6.81 -8.74 3.36
CA THR A 105 6.75 -10.08 2.74
C THR A 105 5.79 -11.03 3.45
N ARG A 106 5.44 -10.73 4.71
CA ARG A 106 4.53 -11.53 5.54
C ARG A 106 3.14 -10.89 5.65
N GLN A 107 2.79 -10.02 4.70
CA GLN A 107 1.43 -9.49 4.61
C GLN A 107 0.43 -10.60 4.27
N GLY A 108 -0.24 -11.08 5.32
CA GLY A 108 -1.31 -12.07 5.26
C GLY A 108 -1.93 -12.13 6.65
N ARG A 109 -2.88 -11.23 6.91
CA ARG A 109 -3.42 -11.02 8.26
C ARG A 109 -4.31 -12.19 8.65
N LEU A 110 -3.84 -13.05 9.56
CA LEU A 110 -4.77 -13.62 10.53
C LEU A 110 -5.13 -12.48 11.48
N ALA A 111 -6.43 -12.24 11.69
CA ALA A 111 -6.95 -11.10 12.47
C ALA A 111 -6.35 -10.98 13.88
N SER A 112 -5.70 -12.04 14.36
CA SER A 112 -5.12 -12.16 15.69
C SER A 112 -3.64 -11.88 15.82
N HIS A 113 -2.87 -11.93 14.73
CA HIS A 113 -1.42 -11.94 14.78
C HIS A 113 -0.87 -10.52 14.63
N LYS A 114 -0.13 -10.04 15.63
CA LYS A 114 0.56 -8.75 15.55
C LYS A 114 2.01 -8.98 15.17
N MET A 115 2.45 -8.27 14.14
CA MET A 115 3.79 -8.42 13.60
C MET A 115 4.90 -7.82 14.48
N TRP A 116 4.53 -7.15 15.57
CA TRP A 116 5.44 -6.61 16.59
C TRP A 116 5.42 -7.43 17.89
N PHE A 117 4.83 -8.62 17.89
CA PHE A 117 4.90 -9.53 19.03
C PHE A 117 6.29 -10.15 19.19
N GLU A 118 6.55 -10.64 20.40
CA GLU A 118 7.80 -11.30 20.76
C GLU A 118 8.06 -12.57 19.94
N SER A 119 7.00 -13.27 19.51
CA SER A 119 7.11 -14.40 18.58
C SER A 119 7.69 -13.98 17.24
N GLU A 120 7.22 -12.86 16.67
CA GLU A 120 7.74 -12.34 15.40
C GLU A 120 9.14 -11.78 15.54
N LYS A 121 9.48 -11.15 16.68
CA LYS A 121 10.86 -10.75 16.96
C LYS A 121 11.81 -11.94 16.93
N ARG A 122 11.42 -13.05 17.57
CA ARG A 122 12.21 -14.30 17.58
C ARG A 122 12.34 -14.89 16.18
N LEU A 123 11.27 -14.94 15.41
CA LEU A 123 11.30 -15.42 14.02
C LEU A 123 12.17 -14.53 13.12
N PHE A 124 12.06 -13.21 13.28
CA PHE A 124 12.91 -12.26 12.57
C PHE A 124 14.39 -12.53 12.87
N ILE A 125 14.79 -12.55 14.14
CA ILE A 125 16.19 -12.80 14.53
C ILE A 125 16.69 -14.16 14.01
N ALA A 126 15.87 -15.21 14.10
CA ALA A 126 16.23 -16.56 13.65
C ALA A 126 16.39 -16.68 12.12
N SER A 127 15.71 -15.82 11.35
CA SER A 127 15.78 -15.81 9.88
C SER A 127 16.91 -14.96 9.31
N GLN A 128 17.59 -14.16 10.14
CA GLN A 128 18.73 -13.37 9.69
C GLN A 128 20.02 -14.21 9.65
N PRO A 129 20.97 -13.88 8.77
CA PRO A 129 22.36 -14.31 8.95
C PRO A 129 22.87 -13.97 10.35
N PRO A 130 23.89 -14.68 10.87
CA PRO A 130 24.42 -14.45 12.22
C PRO A 130 24.70 -12.97 12.51
N LEU A 131 23.91 -12.40 13.42
CA LEU A 131 24.06 -11.01 13.84
C LEU A 131 25.20 -10.89 14.84
N SER A 132 25.99 -9.81 14.74
CA SER A 132 26.94 -9.46 15.81
C SER A 132 26.19 -9.22 17.12
N LYS A 133 26.84 -9.50 18.27
CA LYS A 133 26.22 -9.33 19.60
C LYS A 133 25.58 -7.95 19.79
N ARG A 134 26.25 -6.89 19.32
CA ARG A 134 25.77 -5.50 19.42
C ARG A 134 24.53 -5.25 18.54
N LYS A 135 24.53 -5.77 17.30
CA LYS A 135 23.40 -5.62 16.38
C LYS A 135 22.19 -6.43 16.84
N ARG A 136 22.41 -7.62 17.38
CA ARG A 136 21.36 -8.44 18.00
C ARG A 136 20.72 -7.72 19.18
N ALA A 137 21.51 -7.18 20.11
CA ALA A 137 20.98 -6.42 21.24
C ALA A 137 20.15 -5.20 20.77
N PHE A 138 20.61 -4.49 19.74
CA PHE A 138 19.85 -3.40 19.13
C PHE A 138 18.50 -3.86 18.58
N VAL A 139 18.46 -4.98 17.85
CA VAL A 139 17.21 -5.57 17.35
C VAL A 139 16.31 -5.96 18.53
N GLU A 140 16.83 -6.66 19.53
CA GLU A 140 16.05 -7.11 20.69
C GLU A 140 15.41 -5.95 21.44
N GLN A 141 16.11 -4.81 21.54
CA GLN A 141 15.63 -3.59 22.19
C GLN A 141 14.63 -2.81 21.34
N HIS A 142 14.85 -2.68 20.03
CA HIS A 142 14.11 -1.74 19.18
C HIS A 142 13.11 -2.37 18.20
N PHE A 143 13.10 -3.70 18.04
CA PHE A 143 12.25 -4.39 17.06
C PHE A 143 10.79 -3.97 17.16
N THR A 144 10.20 -4.01 18.35
CA THR A 144 8.78 -3.70 18.55
C THR A 144 8.44 -2.27 18.12
N GLY A 145 9.31 -1.30 18.43
CA GLY A 145 9.11 0.09 18.03
C GLY A 145 9.18 0.28 16.53
N ILE A 146 10.24 -0.25 15.90
CA ILE A 146 10.43 -0.19 14.44
C ILE A 146 9.27 -0.91 13.73
N ALA A 147 8.85 -2.07 14.23
CA ALA A 147 7.80 -2.87 13.60
C ALA A 147 6.43 -2.18 13.68
N LYS A 148 6.13 -1.45 14.75
CA LYS A 148 4.92 -0.63 14.86
C LYS A 148 4.96 0.54 13.86
N GLU A 149 6.07 1.27 13.77
CA GLU A 149 6.20 2.36 12.79
C GLU A 149 6.07 1.87 11.35
N ALA A 150 6.71 0.75 11.01
CA ALA A 150 6.64 0.15 9.69
C ALA A 150 5.22 -0.34 9.36
N ASN A 151 4.52 -0.99 10.29
CA ASN A 151 3.12 -1.39 10.07
C ASN A 151 2.19 -0.18 9.93
N LYS A 152 2.37 0.87 10.74
CA LYS A 152 1.59 2.10 10.57
C LYS A 152 1.82 2.71 9.18
N TRP A 153 3.06 2.76 8.73
CA TRP A 153 3.38 3.27 7.39
C TRP A 153 2.75 2.42 6.28
N ILE A 154 2.73 1.10 6.45
CA ILE A 154 2.04 0.16 5.55
C ILE A 154 0.54 0.48 5.49
N ASP A 155 -0.11 0.70 6.64
CA ASP A 155 -1.53 1.01 6.71
C ASP A 155 -1.83 2.39 6.11
N ASP A 156 -1.01 3.41 6.39
CA ASP A 156 -1.13 4.74 5.78
C ASP A 156 -1.02 4.64 4.23
N ARG A 157 -0.15 3.78 3.69
CA ARG A 157 -0.07 3.52 2.24
C ARG A 157 -1.33 2.85 1.70
N GLY A 158 -1.82 1.83 2.40
CA GLY A 158 -3.05 1.14 2.02
C GLY A 158 -4.24 2.11 1.99
N LEU A 159 -4.30 3.03 2.95
CA LEU A 159 -5.33 4.05 3.04
C LEU A 159 -5.28 5.00 1.85
N PHE A 160 -4.08 5.47 1.49
CA PHE A 160 -3.91 6.35 0.34
C PHE A 160 -4.29 5.66 -0.97
N LEU A 161 -3.82 4.42 -1.18
CA LEU A 161 -4.09 3.69 -2.42
C LEU A 161 -5.55 3.28 -2.53
N PHE A 162 -6.02 2.45 -1.60
CA PHE A 162 -7.34 1.84 -1.72
C PHE A 162 -8.42 2.78 -1.20
N GLY A 163 -8.21 3.37 -0.02
CA GLY A 163 -9.18 4.25 0.62
C GLY A 163 -9.32 5.65 0.01
N TYR A 164 -8.39 6.08 -0.85
CA TYR A 164 -8.49 7.37 -1.52
C TYR A 164 -8.35 7.26 -3.03
N LEU A 165 -7.21 6.75 -3.53
CA LEU A 165 -6.91 6.79 -4.96
C LEU A 165 -7.87 5.91 -5.77
N VAL A 166 -8.09 4.66 -5.36
CA VAL A 166 -9.00 3.73 -6.07
C VAL A 166 -10.43 4.25 -6.03
N HIS A 167 -10.93 4.77 -4.91
CA HIS A 167 -12.27 5.38 -4.87
C HIS A 167 -12.37 6.61 -5.76
N LYS A 168 -11.39 7.53 -5.69
CA LYS A 168 -11.39 8.72 -6.54
C LYS A 168 -11.28 8.39 -8.03
N PHE A 169 -10.56 7.33 -8.34
CA PHE A 169 -10.44 6.81 -9.68
C PHE A 169 -11.75 6.15 -10.14
N ALA A 170 -12.36 5.30 -9.31
CA ALA A 170 -13.65 4.67 -9.58
C ALA A 170 -14.78 5.69 -9.78
N ASP A 171 -14.83 6.74 -8.95
CA ASP A 171 -15.78 7.86 -9.13
C ASP A 171 -15.67 8.48 -10.54
N LYS A 172 -14.45 8.60 -11.07
CA LYS A 172 -14.21 9.12 -12.43
C LYS A 172 -14.55 8.12 -13.51
N VAL A 173 -14.10 6.87 -13.38
CA VAL A 173 -14.38 5.77 -14.33
C VAL A 173 -15.87 5.57 -14.52
N LEU A 174 -16.63 5.54 -13.42
CA LEU A 174 -18.08 5.38 -13.44
C LEU A 174 -18.78 6.60 -14.05
N ALA A 175 -18.28 7.81 -13.78
CA ALA A 175 -18.81 9.04 -14.38
C ALA A 175 -18.52 9.13 -15.90
N GLU A 176 -17.36 8.64 -16.33
CA GLU A 176 -16.92 8.65 -17.73
C GLU A 176 -17.35 7.38 -18.50
N GLN A 177 -18.08 6.45 -17.86
CA GLN A 177 -18.52 5.16 -18.42
C GLN A 177 -17.39 4.31 -19.03
N LEU A 178 -16.19 4.41 -18.46
CA LEU A 178 -15.05 3.59 -18.89
C LEU A 178 -15.29 2.12 -18.49
N PHE A 179 -14.91 1.19 -19.36
CA PHE A 179 -15.14 -0.24 -19.09
C PHE A 179 -14.25 -0.72 -17.94
N GLU A 180 -14.88 -1.19 -16.86
CA GLU A 180 -14.19 -1.67 -15.64
C GLU A 180 -13.20 -2.83 -15.92
N LYS A 181 -13.37 -3.55 -17.05
CA LYS A 181 -12.48 -4.62 -17.54
C LYS A 181 -11.11 -4.13 -18.05
N GLU A 182 -10.89 -2.82 -18.15
CA GLU A 182 -9.68 -2.19 -18.72
C GLU A 182 -8.76 -1.63 -17.61
N ILE A 183 -9.08 -1.86 -16.34
CA ILE A 183 -8.40 -1.21 -15.22
C ILE A 183 -8.03 -2.23 -14.16
N TRP A 184 -6.73 -2.35 -13.90
CA TRP A 184 -6.19 -3.32 -12.96
C TRP A 184 -5.28 -2.61 -11.96
N ALA A 185 -5.70 -2.58 -10.70
CA ALA A 185 -4.85 -2.16 -9.59
C ALA A 185 -4.14 -3.39 -9.01
N THR A 186 -2.85 -3.56 -9.33
CA THR A 186 -2.04 -4.64 -8.76
C THR A 186 -1.17 -4.09 -7.62
N ASN A 187 -1.16 -4.78 -6.48
CA ASN A 187 -0.33 -4.43 -5.32
C ASN A 187 0.51 -5.62 -4.90
N LEU A 188 1.82 -5.55 -5.11
CA LEU A 188 2.80 -6.20 -4.25
C LEU A 188 4.15 -5.51 -4.41
N PHE A 189 4.47 -4.57 -3.51
CA PHE A 189 5.77 -3.90 -3.36
C PHE A 189 6.37 -3.14 -4.56
N ASN A 190 5.75 -3.23 -5.74
CA ASN A 190 5.85 -2.31 -6.86
C ASN A 190 4.42 -1.84 -7.18
N GLN A 191 4.16 -0.56 -6.94
CA GLN A 191 2.85 0.02 -7.20
C GLN A 191 2.81 0.51 -8.65
N ASN A 192 2.33 -0.35 -9.53
CA ASN A 192 1.94 0.03 -10.88
C ASN A 192 0.41 0.14 -10.87
N LEU A 193 -0.12 1.37 -11.01
CA LEU A 193 -1.48 1.53 -11.49
C LEU A 193 -1.41 1.45 -13.01
N ILE A 194 -2.03 0.42 -13.58
CA ILE A 194 -2.11 0.21 -15.01
C ILE A 194 -3.49 0.67 -15.44
N VAL A 195 -3.53 1.78 -16.20
CA VAL A 195 -4.74 2.24 -16.87
C VAL A 195 -4.59 1.89 -18.33
N THR A 196 -5.50 1.08 -18.86
CA THR A 196 -5.57 0.82 -20.30
C THR A 196 -6.79 1.57 -20.84
N SER A 197 -6.63 2.21 -22.00
CA SER A 197 -7.76 2.79 -22.73
C SER A 197 -7.81 2.17 -24.11
N ARG A 198 -8.98 1.69 -24.50
CA ARG A 198 -9.21 1.30 -25.90
C ARG A 198 -9.17 2.56 -26.77
N VAL A 199 -8.24 2.63 -27.71
CA VAL A 199 -8.29 3.66 -28.74
C VAL A 199 -9.43 3.28 -29.68
N GLY A 200 -10.59 3.91 -29.49
CA GLY A 200 -11.70 3.79 -30.42
C GLY A 200 -11.31 4.42 -31.76
N ASN A 201 -11.58 3.70 -32.85
CA ASN A 201 -11.56 4.27 -34.21
C ASN A 201 -12.74 5.24 -34.36
N ASP A 202 -12.66 6.41 -33.71
CA ASP A 202 -13.61 7.48 -33.94
C ASP A 202 -13.22 8.21 -35.23
N THR A 203 -14.01 7.94 -36.27
CA THR A 203 -14.18 8.70 -37.51
C THR A 203 -13.07 8.67 -38.56
N ASN A 204 -13.04 7.59 -39.35
CA ASN A 204 -12.76 7.71 -40.79
C ASN A 204 -13.96 8.38 -41.48
N ARG A 205 -14.10 9.71 -41.31
CA ARG A 205 -14.83 10.54 -42.27
C ARG A 205 -13.93 10.73 -43.49
N ILE A 206 -14.04 9.83 -44.46
CA ILE A 206 -13.61 10.13 -45.82
C ILE A 206 -14.63 11.13 -46.38
N THR A 207 -14.26 12.41 -46.34
CA THR A 207 -14.76 13.41 -47.28
C THR A 207 -13.53 14.04 -47.92
N GLN A 208 -13.16 13.52 -49.08
CA GLN A 208 -12.43 14.29 -50.08
C GLN A 208 -13.32 14.33 -51.33
N LYS A 209 -13.66 15.56 -51.73
CA LYS A 209 -14.06 15.91 -53.09
C LYS A 209 -12.84 15.83 -54.00
#